data_AF-A0AAF3EJK9-F1
#
_entry.id   AF-A0AAF3EJK9-F1
#
_cell.length_a   1.000
_cell.length_b   1.000
_cell.length_c   1.000
_cell.angle_alpha   90.00
_cell.angle_beta   90.00
_cell.angle_gamma   90.00
#
_symmetry.space_group_name_H-M   'P 1'
#
loop_
_entity.id
_entity.type
_entity.pdbx_description
1 polymer ?
#
loop_
_entity_poly.entity_id
_entity_poly.type
_entity_poly.pdbx_seq_one_letter_code
_entity_poly.pdbx_strand_id
1 'polypeptide(L)'
;MIVMLLEPSSPFSKIIQQTLERIIRNQELERIIRNWTNQKLERSKIIRFQRNRESVASNSVPAKPLKTFQNGGLFISLFQASQDHLRPQVRVLMAITKTTGYSCQFDNGATVPGKLYQFNENHGKQLKVYYLNCLPPKDVLLENIENITIIHDSVPILKKVIVPILKKAIVPISYKIQDEQNMTNFKQTFAICVPFLFGDKYTGKHLVEFIEMNRLLGVEQISIYADDSMNADVKRVMNGYAKEGLLEVIPFSLPFNDSNIWSYGQLLTITDCILRHTGRTEFVALHDLDEYAIPKSLNPNDPPPNRLTLLPQLFSNKQIATLRLNVHYFMPDEKGLPITINSQQRIDYADNQATKCVVRPHYIYAQGIHSTFGPIQKPYSTGYGDEKQMILFHYKEKELAMERIEGRIGKTRASKMAEDKYFMNHFSNFSQIFTEKCNQFAL
;
A
#
# COMPACT_ATOMS: atom_id res chain seq x y z
N MET A 1 -11.21 -40.04 13.83
CA MET A 1 -12.40 -39.90 14.70
C MET A 1 -13.65 -39.49 13.90
N ILE A 2 -13.84 -40.05 12.70
CA ILE A 2 -15.06 -39.92 11.87
C ILE A 2 -15.29 -41.27 11.18
N VAL A 3 -15.52 -42.33 11.95
CA VAL A 3 -16.13 -43.57 11.45
C VAL A 3 -16.84 -44.16 12.65
N MET A 4 -18.11 -43.83 12.84
CA MET A 4 -19.09 -44.56 13.64
C MET A 4 -20.34 -43.70 13.61
N LEU A 5 -21.30 -44.07 12.74
CA LEU A 5 -22.75 -43.77 12.78
C LEU A 5 -23.36 -43.94 11.37
N LEU A 6 -23.17 -45.09 10.72
CA LEU A 6 -23.99 -45.49 9.56
C LEU A 6 -24.28 -47.00 9.68
N GLU A 7 -25.56 -47.37 9.60
CA GLU A 7 -26.02 -48.76 9.69
C GLU A 7 -25.50 -49.62 8.51
N PRO A 8 -25.22 -50.92 8.71
CA PRO A 8 -24.40 -51.71 7.79
C PRO A 8 -25.10 -52.23 6.52
N SER A 9 -26.40 -51.97 6.31
CA SER A 9 -27.21 -52.68 5.32
C SER A 9 -27.78 -51.83 4.18
N SER A 10 -27.18 -50.67 3.89
CA SER A 10 -27.53 -49.84 2.72
C SER A 10 -26.46 -49.94 1.62
N PRO A 11 -26.84 -50.12 0.32
CA PRO A 11 -25.92 -50.09 -0.82
C PRO A 11 -25.05 -48.81 -0.88
N PHE A 12 -25.55 -47.71 -0.32
CA PHE A 12 -24.85 -46.42 -0.24
C PHE A 12 -23.66 -46.44 0.73
N SER A 13 -23.73 -47.25 1.79
CA SER A 13 -22.67 -47.38 2.80
C SER A 13 -21.41 -48.05 2.23
N LYS A 14 -21.58 -49.09 1.39
CA LYS A 14 -20.47 -49.78 0.72
C LYS A 14 -19.69 -48.88 -0.25
N ILE A 15 -20.38 -47.98 -0.97
CA ILE A 15 -19.75 -47.05 -1.92
C ILE A 15 -18.90 -46.01 -1.18
N ILE A 16 -19.40 -45.51 -0.03
CA ILE A 16 -18.67 -44.55 0.79
C ILE A 16 -17.42 -45.21 1.42
N GLN A 17 -17.54 -46.44 1.93
CA GLN A 17 -16.38 -47.19 2.45
C GLN A 17 -15.32 -47.45 1.37
N GLN A 18 -15.71 -47.91 0.18
CA GLN A 18 -14.77 -48.14 -0.92
C GLN A 18 -14.10 -46.84 -1.41
N THR A 19 -14.81 -45.72 -1.38
CA THR A 19 -14.25 -44.42 -1.75
C THR A 19 -13.26 -43.91 -0.70
N LEU A 20 -13.58 -44.06 0.59
CA LEU A 20 -12.69 -43.69 1.70
C LEU A 20 -11.41 -44.55 1.72
N GLU A 21 -11.51 -45.85 1.50
CA GLU A 21 -10.33 -46.72 1.40
C GLU A 21 -9.43 -46.38 0.21
N ARG A 22 -9.99 -45.82 -0.86
CA ARG A 22 -9.25 -45.38 -2.05
C ARG A 22 -8.56 -44.03 -1.83
N ILE A 23 -9.14 -43.16 -1.01
CA ILE A 23 -8.52 -41.90 -0.56
C ILE A 23 -7.38 -42.18 0.43
N ILE A 24 -7.58 -43.12 1.36
CA ILE A 24 -6.56 -43.49 2.36
C ILE A 24 -5.33 -44.16 1.72
N ARG A 25 -5.50 -44.90 0.61
CA ARG A 25 -4.39 -45.53 -0.12
C ARG A 25 -3.66 -44.61 -1.11
N ASN A 26 -4.01 -43.32 -1.17
CA ASN A 26 -3.40 -42.40 -2.13
C ASN A 26 -2.01 -41.93 -1.65
N GLN A 27 -0.96 -42.64 -2.08
CA GLN A 27 0.45 -42.38 -1.75
C GLN A 27 0.93 -40.96 -2.12
N GLU A 28 0.26 -40.30 -3.06
CA GLU A 28 0.61 -38.94 -3.48
C GLU A 28 0.22 -37.89 -2.43
N LEU A 29 -0.88 -38.12 -1.71
CA LEU A 29 -1.36 -37.25 -0.62
C LEU A 29 -0.45 -37.31 0.60
N GLU A 30 0.05 -38.50 0.96
CA GLU A 30 1.06 -38.64 2.01
C GLU A 30 2.38 -37.93 1.64
N ARG A 31 2.80 -38.00 0.38
CA ARG A 31 4.01 -37.31 -0.10
C ARG A 31 3.87 -35.79 0.02
N ILE A 32 2.70 -35.25 -0.32
CA ILE A 32 2.39 -33.83 -0.19
C ILE A 32 2.40 -33.38 1.28
N ILE A 33 1.79 -34.17 2.18
CA ILE A 33 1.76 -33.85 3.63
C ILE A 33 3.17 -33.90 4.24
N ARG A 34 4.00 -34.89 3.87
CA ARG A 34 5.40 -34.98 4.35
C ARG A 34 6.24 -33.79 3.87
N ASN A 35 6.10 -33.40 2.60
CA ASN A 35 6.79 -32.22 2.06
C ASN A 35 6.36 -30.92 2.76
N TRP A 36 5.07 -30.77 3.05
CA TRP A 36 4.55 -29.60 3.76
C TRP A 36 5.05 -29.53 5.22
N THR A 37 5.11 -30.68 5.90
CA THR A 37 5.60 -30.79 7.29
C THR A 37 7.09 -30.47 7.39
N ASN A 38 7.89 -30.95 6.42
CA ASN A 38 9.32 -30.65 6.34
C ASN A 38 9.61 -29.17 6.05
N GLN A 39 8.85 -28.52 5.16
CA GLN A 39 8.96 -27.05 4.95
C GLN A 39 8.63 -26.23 6.20
N LYS A 40 7.67 -26.68 7.02
CA LYS A 40 7.30 -26.01 8.28
C LYS A 40 8.39 -26.16 9.35
N LEU A 41 9.08 -27.30 9.39
CA LEU A 41 10.20 -27.53 10.31
C LEU A 41 11.44 -26.70 9.94
N GLU A 42 11.73 -26.53 8.65
CA GLU A 42 12.83 -25.66 8.19
C GLU A 42 12.54 -24.17 8.46
N ARG A 43 11.30 -23.71 8.25
CA ARG A 43 10.88 -22.33 8.60
C ARG A 43 11.07 -22.01 10.09
N SER A 44 10.82 -22.97 10.98
CA SER A 44 10.98 -22.76 12.43
C SER A 44 12.44 -22.73 12.88
N LYS A 45 13.35 -23.41 12.17
CA LYS A 45 14.81 -23.30 12.40
C LYS A 45 15.36 -21.94 11.93
N ILE A 46 14.90 -21.44 10.79
CA ILE A 46 15.33 -20.14 10.23
C ILE A 46 14.92 -18.98 11.15
N ILE A 47 13.68 -18.99 11.66
CA ILE A 47 13.19 -17.98 12.61
C ILE A 47 14.03 -17.98 13.90
N ARG A 48 14.48 -19.15 14.38
CA ARG A 48 15.31 -19.27 15.58
C ARG A 48 16.74 -18.78 15.35
N PHE A 49 17.24 -18.85 14.12
CA PHE A 49 18.59 -18.40 13.75
C PHE A 49 18.67 -16.86 13.57
N GLN A 50 17.59 -16.22 13.11
CA GLN A 50 17.54 -14.75 12.95
C GLN A 50 17.50 -13.97 14.26
N ARG A 51 16.97 -14.57 15.35
CA ARG A 51 16.82 -13.91 16.65
C ARG A 51 18.15 -13.64 17.39
N ASN A 52 19.25 -14.26 16.96
CA ASN A 52 20.56 -14.18 17.65
C ASN A 52 21.56 -13.18 17.03
N ARG A 53 21.16 -12.32 16.08
CA ARG A 53 22.10 -11.39 15.39
C ARG A 53 21.73 -9.90 15.40
N GLU A 54 20.76 -9.46 16.21
CA GLU A 54 20.48 -8.03 16.35
C GLU A 54 21.30 -7.41 17.48
N SER A 55 22.53 -6.98 17.17
CA SER A 55 23.27 -6.01 17.99
C SER A 55 24.17 -5.12 17.12
N VAL A 56 23.58 -4.31 16.25
CA VAL A 56 24.21 -3.08 15.75
C VAL A 56 23.10 -2.04 15.59
N ALA A 57 23.23 -0.92 16.31
CA ALA A 57 22.24 0.13 16.37
C ALA A 57 22.15 0.92 15.05
N SER A 58 21.00 0.86 14.37
CA SER A 58 20.53 1.92 13.48
C SER A 58 19.33 2.58 14.15
N ASN A 59 19.29 3.92 14.20
CA ASN A 59 18.17 4.71 14.71
C ASN A 59 16.90 4.65 13.81
N SER A 60 16.77 3.60 13.00
CA SER A 60 15.55 3.31 12.25
C SER A 60 14.58 2.57 13.18
N VAL A 61 13.46 3.20 13.52
CA VAL A 61 12.33 2.48 14.14
C VAL A 61 12.01 1.26 13.26
N PRO A 62 12.05 0.03 13.78
CA PRO A 62 11.77 -1.16 12.97
C PRO A 62 10.39 -1.04 12.33
N ALA A 63 10.29 -1.31 11.03
CA ALA A 63 9.01 -1.34 10.35
C ALA A 63 8.11 -2.36 11.08
N LYS A 64 7.05 -1.88 11.75
CA LYS A 64 6.09 -2.77 12.42
C LYS A 64 5.42 -3.62 11.32
N PRO A 65 5.52 -4.96 11.40
CA PRO A 65 4.92 -5.83 10.39
C PRO A 65 3.39 -5.71 10.46
N LEU A 66 2.76 -5.76 9.28
CA LEU A 66 1.31 -5.77 9.18
C LEU A 66 0.77 -7.09 9.77
N LYS A 67 -0.04 -7.01 10.83
CA LYS A 67 -0.59 -8.19 11.51
C LYS A 67 -1.83 -8.68 10.77
N THR A 68 -1.71 -9.80 10.04
CA THR A 68 -2.86 -10.48 9.42
C THR A 68 -3.64 -11.30 10.45
N PHE A 69 -4.92 -10.98 10.67
CA PHE A 69 -5.82 -11.81 11.47
C PHE A 69 -6.72 -12.65 10.56
N GLN A 70 -6.76 -13.97 10.80
CA GLN A 70 -7.72 -14.86 10.12
C GLN A 70 -9.15 -14.45 10.51
N ASN A 71 -10.00 -14.23 9.50
CA ASN A 71 -11.39 -13.76 9.56
C ASN A 71 -11.66 -12.24 9.57
N GLY A 72 -10.81 -11.42 8.92
CA GLY A 72 -11.21 -10.04 8.59
C GLY A 72 -10.10 -9.00 8.55
N GLY A 73 -8.92 -9.34 8.00
CA GLY A 73 -7.93 -8.38 7.49
C GLY A 73 -7.82 -7.10 8.30
N LEU A 74 -7.34 -7.22 9.53
CA LEU A 74 -7.19 -6.13 10.47
C LEU A 74 -5.95 -5.29 10.11
N PHE A 75 -6.17 -4.02 9.82
CA PHE A 75 -5.14 -2.99 9.79
C PHE A 75 -5.39 -2.04 10.95
N ILE A 76 -4.35 -1.75 11.71
CA ILE A 76 -4.52 -0.90 12.89
C ILE A 76 -3.75 0.34 12.65
N SER A 77 -4.50 1.42 12.67
CA SER A 77 -3.96 2.72 12.41
C SER A 77 -4.86 3.69 13.15
N LEU A 78 -4.59 3.82 14.45
CA LEU A 78 -5.36 4.67 15.32
C LEU A 78 -4.92 6.10 15.09
N PHE A 79 -5.85 6.91 14.62
CA PHE A 79 -5.61 8.33 14.46
C PHE A 79 -6.72 9.10 15.10
N GLN A 80 -6.30 9.92 16.05
CA GLN A 80 -7.04 11.07 16.49
C GLN A 80 -7.33 11.92 15.25
N ALA A 81 -8.59 11.97 14.84
CA ALA A 81 -9.10 13.16 14.21
C ALA A 81 -10.36 13.59 14.94
N SER A 82 -10.30 14.81 15.45
CA SER A 82 -11.45 15.64 15.67
C SER A 82 -12.19 15.72 14.33
N GLN A 83 -13.25 14.91 14.13
CA GLN A 83 -14.11 15.11 12.96
C GLN A 83 -15.01 16.35 13.16
N ASP A 84 -15.06 16.91 14.38
CA ASP A 84 -16.01 17.97 14.81
C ASP A 84 -15.49 18.77 16.04
N HIS A 85 -14.20 19.06 16.16
CA HIS A 85 -13.59 19.84 17.27
C HIS A 85 -13.85 19.35 18.71
N LEU A 86 -14.49 18.19 18.93
CA LEU A 86 -15.02 17.83 20.25
C LEU A 86 -14.35 16.63 20.93
N ARG A 87 -13.88 15.60 20.19
CA ARG A 87 -13.12 14.48 20.78
C ARG A 87 -12.39 13.61 19.75
N PRO A 88 -11.22 13.05 20.08
CA PRO A 88 -10.51 12.17 19.16
C PRO A 88 -11.04 10.74 19.16
N GLN A 89 -10.82 10.02 18.06
CA GLN A 89 -11.38 8.70 17.82
C GLN A 89 -10.29 7.65 17.58
N VAL A 90 -10.64 6.41 17.88
CA VAL A 90 -9.93 5.23 17.41
C VAL A 90 -10.35 4.98 15.96
N ARG A 91 -9.38 4.71 15.08
CA ARG A 91 -9.66 4.18 13.75
C ARG A 91 -8.98 2.86 13.53
N VAL A 92 -9.69 1.94 12.89
CA VAL A 92 -9.16 0.65 12.48
C VAL A 92 -9.42 0.51 10.99
N LEU A 93 -8.36 0.37 10.21
CA LEU A 93 -8.45 0.09 8.78
C LEU A 93 -8.79 -1.41 8.60
N MET A 94 -9.73 -1.75 7.75
CA MET A 94 -10.21 -3.14 7.64
C MET A 94 -10.54 -3.48 6.20
N ALA A 95 -10.26 -4.73 5.80
CA ALA A 95 -10.79 -5.33 4.59
C ALA A 95 -11.86 -6.38 4.97
N ILE A 96 -13.14 -6.05 4.75
CA ILE A 96 -14.29 -6.83 5.25
C ILE A 96 -15.36 -7.00 4.17
N THR A 97 -16.17 -8.04 4.32
CA THR A 97 -17.37 -8.31 3.49
C THR A 97 -18.68 -7.98 4.21
N LYS A 98 -18.72 -8.17 5.54
CA LYS A 98 -19.88 -7.84 6.38
C LYS A 98 -19.74 -6.42 6.93
N THR A 99 -20.82 -5.65 6.92
CA THR A 99 -20.81 -4.20 7.23
C THR A 99 -21.63 -3.83 8.48
N THR A 100 -22.09 -4.80 9.26
CA THR A 100 -22.91 -4.56 10.47
C THR A 100 -22.37 -5.33 11.66
N GLY A 101 -22.75 -4.91 12.87
CA GLY A 101 -22.46 -5.65 14.10
C GLY A 101 -21.05 -5.48 14.65
N TYR A 102 -20.34 -4.39 14.34
CA TYR A 102 -19.01 -4.12 14.90
C TYR A 102 -19.07 -3.18 16.12
N SER A 103 -18.34 -3.53 17.17
CA SER A 103 -18.11 -2.70 18.34
C SER A 103 -16.65 -2.75 18.79
N CYS A 104 -16.21 -1.74 19.53
CA CYS A 104 -14.88 -1.67 20.11
C CYS A 104 -14.98 -1.72 21.63
N GLN A 105 -14.23 -2.63 22.24
CA GLN A 105 -14.02 -2.72 23.68
C GLN A 105 -12.64 -2.17 24.04
N PHE A 106 -12.61 -1.24 24.99
CA PHE A 106 -11.41 -0.60 25.53
C PHE A 106 -10.88 -1.37 26.75
N ASP A 107 -9.65 -1.06 27.18
CA ASP A 107 -8.96 -1.76 28.27
C ASP A 107 -9.69 -1.65 29.63
N ASN A 108 -10.49 -0.59 29.85
CA ASN A 108 -11.35 -0.45 31.02
C ASN A 108 -12.64 -1.31 30.95
N GLY A 109 -12.78 -2.15 29.92
CA GLY A 109 -13.94 -3.01 29.68
C GLY A 109 -15.12 -2.35 28.98
N ALA A 110 -15.10 -1.02 28.80
CA ALA A 110 -16.17 -0.28 28.14
C ALA A 110 -16.28 -0.67 26.67
N THR A 111 -17.50 -0.93 26.19
CA THR A 111 -17.79 -1.28 24.80
C THR A 111 -18.59 -0.18 24.15
N VAL A 112 -18.14 0.29 22.98
CA VAL A 112 -18.83 1.32 22.18
C VAL A 112 -19.17 0.79 20.79
N PRO A 113 -20.31 1.20 20.20
CA PRO A 113 -20.63 0.85 18.82
C PRO A 113 -19.59 1.47 17.87
N GLY A 114 -19.17 0.70 16.87
CA GLY A 114 -18.24 1.17 15.85
C GLY A 114 -18.98 1.71 14.62
N LYS A 115 -18.52 2.84 14.07
CA LYS A 115 -19.07 3.47 12.87
C LYS A 115 -18.16 3.21 11.67
N LEU A 116 -18.66 2.47 10.69
CA LEU A 116 -17.91 2.21 9.46
C LEU A 116 -17.90 3.43 8.53
N TYR A 117 -16.73 3.72 7.97
CA TYR A 117 -16.54 4.59 6.82
C TYR A 117 -15.98 3.74 5.68
N GLN A 118 -16.69 3.65 4.56
CA GLN A 118 -16.23 2.91 3.39
C GLN A 118 -15.30 3.78 2.56
N PHE A 119 -14.16 3.24 2.14
CA PHE A 119 -13.32 3.90 1.15
C PHE A 119 -14.01 3.89 -0.22
N ASN A 120 -13.71 4.90 -1.03
CA ASN A 120 -14.08 4.86 -2.45
C ASN A 120 -13.07 3.98 -3.21
N GLU A 121 -13.29 3.73 -4.49
CA GLU A 121 -12.44 2.84 -5.32
C GLU A 121 -12.36 1.38 -4.83
N ASN A 122 -13.44 0.82 -4.30
CA ASN A 122 -13.53 -0.64 -4.07
C ASN A 122 -13.94 -1.44 -5.33
N HIS A 123 -14.34 -0.76 -6.41
CA HIS A 123 -14.66 -1.33 -7.74
C HIS A 123 -15.51 -2.62 -7.73
N GLY A 124 -16.54 -2.68 -6.88
CA GLY A 124 -17.48 -3.81 -6.84
C GLY A 124 -16.89 -5.13 -6.32
N LYS A 125 -15.67 -5.11 -5.78
CA LYS A 125 -15.02 -6.30 -5.21
C LYS A 125 -15.72 -6.76 -3.93
N GLN A 126 -15.57 -8.05 -3.62
CA GLN A 126 -16.24 -8.68 -2.47
C GLN A 126 -15.72 -8.10 -1.16
N LEU A 127 -14.41 -8.07 -0.99
CA LEU A 127 -13.75 -7.40 0.11
C LEU A 127 -13.64 -5.92 -0.21
N LYS A 128 -14.13 -5.11 0.71
CA LYS A 128 -14.05 -3.66 0.62
C LYS A 128 -13.26 -3.11 1.80
N VAL A 129 -12.60 -1.98 1.56
CA VAL A 129 -11.79 -1.28 2.55
C VAL A 129 -12.65 -0.29 3.34
N TYR A 130 -12.54 -0.33 4.66
CA TYR A 130 -13.25 0.53 5.60
C TYR A 130 -12.34 1.07 6.69
N TYR A 131 -12.70 2.21 7.27
CA TYR A 131 -12.37 2.49 8.68
C TYR A 131 -13.52 2.05 9.58
N LEU A 132 -13.21 1.39 10.69
CA LEU A 132 -14.06 1.32 11.87
C LEU A 132 -13.67 2.46 12.82
N ASN A 133 -14.55 3.44 12.96
CA ASN A 133 -14.38 4.56 13.87
C ASN A 133 -15.03 4.23 15.21
N CYS A 134 -14.25 4.29 16.30
CA CYS A 134 -14.72 4.03 17.65
C CYS A 134 -14.43 5.23 18.54
N LEU A 135 -15.47 5.79 19.15
CA LEU A 135 -15.35 6.96 20.02
C LEU A 135 -15.02 6.49 21.45
N PRO A 136 -13.85 6.87 22.02
CA PRO A 136 -13.54 6.53 23.40
C PRO A 136 -14.56 7.09 24.39
N PRO A 137 -14.90 6.35 25.46
CA PRO A 137 -15.56 6.90 26.64
C PRO A 137 -14.84 8.14 27.17
N LYS A 138 -15.57 9.05 27.84
CA LYS A 138 -15.01 10.35 28.28
C LYS A 138 -13.85 10.21 29.27
N ASP A 139 -13.84 9.13 30.04
CA ASP A 139 -12.86 8.76 31.05
C ASP A 139 -11.62 8.05 30.47
N VAL A 140 -11.66 7.63 29.19
CA VAL A 140 -10.54 6.97 28.54
C VAL A 140 -9.66 8.00 27.84
N LEU A 141 -8.45 8.18 28.36
CA LEU A 141 -7.41 8.98 27.71
C LEU A 141 -6.82 8.20 26.54
N LEU A 142 -6.85 8.80 25.35
CA LEU A 142 -6.37 8.16 24.11
C LEU A 142 -4.89 7.79 24.13
N GLU A 143 -4.06 8.60 24.79
CA GLU A 143 -2.63 8.35 24.94
C GLU A 143 -2.33 7.04 25.68
N ASN A 144 -3.26 6.58 26.52
CA ASN A 144 -3.13 5.36 27.32
C ASN A 144 -3.70 4.12 26.63
N ILE A 145 -4.33 4.28 25.46
CA ILE A 145 -4.86 3.13 24.72
C ILE A 145 -3.70 2.44 24.01
N GLU A 146 -3.42 1.20 24.42
CA GLU A 146 -2.42 0.36 23.76
C GLU A 146 -3.06 -0.68 22.86
N ASN A 147 -4.24 -1.19 23.24
CA ASN A 147 -4.95 -2.22 22.50
C ASN A 147 -6.45 -1.92 22.49
N ILE A 148 -7.12 -2.46 21.49
CA ILE A 148 -8.58 -2.40 21.36
C ILE A 148 -9.08 -3.77 21.00
N THR A 149 -10.18 -4.19 21.59
CA THR A 149 -10.83 -5.44 21.20
C THR A 149 -11.97 -5.13 20.25
N ILE A 150 -11.86 -5.55 18.99
CA ILE A 150 -12.97 -5.47 18.03
C ILE A 150 -13.85 -6.69 18.25
N ILE A 151 -15.15 -6.44 18.42
CA ILE A 151 -16.17 -7.46 18.58
C ILE A 151 -17.08 -7.39 17.36
N HIS A 152 -17.32 -8.53 16.71
CA HIS A 152 -18.28 -8.67 15.63
C HIS A 152 -19.39 -9.65 15.99
N ASP A 153 -20.60 -9.11 16.13
CA ASP A 153 -21.80 -9.85 16.49
C ASP A 153 -22.37 -10.53 15.24
N SER A 154 -21.94 -11.77 14.99
CA SER A 154 -22.60 -12.61 13.99
C SER A 154 -23.81 -13.27 14.62
N VAL A 155 -24.99 -12.65 14.52
CA VAL A 155 -26.26 -13.35 14.80
C VAL A 155 -26.69 -14.07 13.52
N PRO A 156 -26.66 -15.41 13.44
CA PRO A 156 -27.26 -16.12 12.32
C PRO A 156 -28.77 -16.08 12.51
N ILE A 157 -29.52 -15.46 11.58
CA ILE A 157 -30.98 -15.60 11.53
C ILE A 157 -31.27 -16.95 10.86
N LEU A 158 -31.15 -18.05 11.59
CA LEU A 158 -31.64 -19.37 11.17
C LEU A 158 -32.45 -19.99 12.31
N LYS A 159 -33.76 -20.05 12.07
CA LYS A 159 -34.82 -20.79 12.78
C LYS A 159 -34.41 -21.46 14.11
N LYS A 160 -34.75 -20.78 15.21
CA LYS A 160 -35.08 -21.30 16.56
C LYS A 160 -33.99 -21.72 17.56
N VAL A 161 -32.69 -21.51 17.32
CA VAL A 161 -31.69 -21.50 18.41
C VAL A 161 -30.68 -20.38 18.20
N ILE A 162 -30.67 -19.38 19.09
CA ILE A 162 -29.75 -18.23 19.04
C ILE A 162 -28.56 -18.55 19.94
N VAL A 163 -27.41 -18.89 19.35
CA VAL A 163 -26.12 -18.81 20.05
C VAL A 163 -25.31 -17.70 19.36
N PRO A 164 -25.17 -16.51 19.97
CA PRO A 164 -24.33 -15.45 19.42
C PRO A 164 -22.88 -15.95 19.34
N ILE A 165 -22.33 -16.07 18.13
CA ILE A 165 -20.89 -16.32 17.97
C ILE A 165 -20.21 -14.95 17.96
N LEU A 166 -19.77 -14.50 19.13
CA LEU A 166 -18.95 -13.30 19.29
C LEU A 166 -17.56 -13.57 18.73
N LYS A 167 -17.25 -13.00 17.56
CA LYS A 167 -15.87 -12.99 17.06
C LYS A 167 -15.14 -11.81 17.67
N LYS A 168 -14.03 -12.06 18.35
CA LYS A 168 -13.18 -11.02 18.95
C LYS A 168 -11.81 -11.00 18.28
N ALA A 169 -11.26 -9.81 18.08
CA ALA A 169 -9.89 -9.60 17.65
C ALA A 169 -9.24 -8.51 18.52
N ILE A 170 -8.04 -8.75 19.05
CA ILE A 170 -7.28 -7.77 19.82
C ILE A 170 -6.32 -7.04 18.87
N VAL A 171 -6.32 -5.72 18.99
CA VAL A 171 -5.88 -4.79 17.97
C VAL A 171 -4.92 -3.77 18.63
N PRO A 172 -3.59 -3.98 18.58
CA PRO A 172 -2.61 -3.03 19.14
C PRO A 172 -2.50 -1.73 18.34
N ILE A 173 -2.31 -0.61 19.02
CA ILE A 173 -2.13 0.71 18.40
C ILE A 173 -0.77 0.79 17.69
N SER A 174 -0.81 0.94 16.36
CA SER A 174 0.40 1.08 15.54
C SER A 174 1.00 2.48 15.59
N TYR A 175 0.14 3.50 15.52
CA TYR A 175 0.50 4.91 15.38
C TYR A 175 -0.34 5.75 16.35
N LYS A 176 0.25 6.82 16.89
CA LYS A 176 -0.45 7.84 17.70
C LYS A 176 -0.27 9.18 16.98
N ILE A 177 -1.26 9.58 16.18
CA ILE A 177 -1.24 10.86 15.48
C ILE A 177 -1.68 11.98 16.43
N GLN A 178 -0.87 13.05 16.46
CA GLN A 178 -1.19 14.29 17.15
C GLN A 178 -2.22 15.11 16.36
N ASP A 179 -2.76 16.15 16.97
CA ASP A 179 -3.57 17.13 16.25
C ASP A 179 -2.79 17.71 15.06
N GLU A 180 -3.40 17.77 13.88
CA GLU A 180 -2.77 18.27 12.66
C GLU A 180 -2.29 19.73 12.79
N GLN A 181 -2.93 20.54 13.65
CA GLN A 181 -2.53 21.92 13.90
C GLN A 181 -1.22 22.02 14.68
N ASN A 182 -0.85 20.97 15.42
CA ASN A 182 0.40 20.91 16.17
C ASN A 182 1.57 20.39 15.32
N MET A 183 1.30 19.84 14.13
CA MET A 183 2.31 19.26 13.26
C MET A 183 2.98 20.34 12.41
N THR A 184 4.08 20.89 12.92
CA THR A 184 4.84 21.95 12.25
C THR A 184 6.30 21.58 11.97
N ASN A 185 6.85 20.58 12.66
CA ASN A 185 8.25 20.18 12.57
C ASN A 185 8.36 18.77 11.99
N PHE A 186 8.64 18.68 10.69
CA PHE A 186 8.86 17.41 9.99
C PHE A 186 10.35 17.06 9.96
N LYS A 187 10.66 15.76 10.03
CA LYS A 187 12.04 15.25 9.93
C LYS A 187 12.54 15.20 8.49
N GLN A 188 11.61 15.11 7.55
CA GLN A 188 11.84 15.02 6.10
C GLN A 188 10.84 15.96 5.43
N THR A 189 11.26 16.60 4.35
CA THR A 189 10.37 17.39 3.49
C THR A 189 9.65 16.49 2.49
N PHE A 190 10.32 15.51 1.89
CA PHE A 190 9.73 14.70 0.81
C PHE A 190 10.04 13.20 0.88
N ALA A 191 8.99 12.39 0.78
CA ALA A 191 9.07 10.93 0.67
C ALA A 191 8.15 10.39 -0.44
N ILE A 192 8.35 9.12 -0.79
CA ILE A 192 7.54 8.41 -1.77
C ILE A 192 6.97 7.13 -1.15
N CYS A 193 5.67 6.92 -1.34
CA CYS A 193 5.00 5.66 -1.04
C CYS A 193 4.73 4.90 -2.33
N VAL A 194 5.40 3.75 -2.47
CA VAL A 194 5.12 2.78 -3.52
C VAL A 194 4.18 1.73 -2.93
N PRO A 195 2.99 1.53 -3.52
CA PRO A 195 2.05 0.56 -2.99
C PRO A 195 2.53 -0.89 -3.22
N PHE A 196 1.74 -1.89 -2.80
CA PHE A 196 2.14 -3.29 -2.85
C PHE A 196 2.70 -3.73 -4.22
N LEU A 197 3.94 -4.21 -4.22
CA LEU A 197 4.55 -4.89 -5.36
C LEU A 197 4.09 -6.34 -5.38
N PHE A 198 3.40 -6.71 -6.45
CA PHE A 198 2.86 -8.06 -6.65
C PHE A 198 3.36 -8.65 -7.97
N GLY A 199 3.38 -9.98 -8.03
CA GLY A 199 3.82 -10.73 -9.20
C GLY A 199 5.33 -10.72 -9.41
N ASP A 200 5.75 -11.14 -10.60
CA ASP A 200 7.15 -11.36 -11.01
C ASP A 200 7.63 -10.35 -12.06
N LYS A 201 6.82 -9.33 -12.37
CA LYS A 201 7.10 -8.31 -13.38
C LYS A 201 8.26 -7.37 -13.06
N TYR A 202 8.66 -7.29 -11.78
CA TYR A 202 9.72 -6.39 -11.34
C TYR A 202 11.06 -7.13 -11.23
N THR A 203 12.12 -6.47 -11.69
CA THR A 203 13.51 -6.93 -11.57
C THR A 203 14.30 -5.98 -10.69
N GLY A 204 15.48 -6.41 -10.23
CA GLY A 204 16.39 -5.55 -9.49
C GLY A 204 16.75 -4.27 -10.26
N LYS A 205 16.82 -4.35 -11.60
CA LYS A 205 17.11 -3.20 -12.48
C LYS A 205 16.02 -2.13 -12.42
N HIS A 206 14.74 -2.53 -12.47
CA HIS A 206 13.62 -1.60 -12.28
C HIS A 206 13.75 -0.84 -10.95
N LEU A 207 14.12 -1.55 -9.88
CA LEU A 207 14.23 -0.97 -8.56
C LEU A 207 15.43 -0.02 -8.44
N VAL A 208 16.59 -0.38 -9.00
CA VAL A 208 17.77 0.50 -9.05
C VAL A 208 17.45 1.79 -9.79
N GLU A 209 16.84 1.68 -10.96
CA GLU A 209 16.47 2.84 -11.77
C GLU A 209 15.49 3.77 -11.04
N PHE A 210 14.42 3.20 -10.49
CA PHE A 210 13.42 3.96 -9.76
C PHE A 210 14.02 4.70 -8.55
N ILE A 211 14.83 4.00 -7.75
CA ILE A 211 15.39 4.53 -6.50
C ILE A 211 16.41 5.63 -6.82
N GLU A 212 17.36 5.37 -7.73
CA GLU A 212 18.41 6.35 -8.04
C GLU A 212 17.84 7.59 -8.75
N MET A 213 16.83 7.41 -9.62
CA MET A 213 16.24 8.58 -10.29
C MET A 213 15.48 9.43 -9.28
N ASN A 214 14.71 8.82 -8.38
CA ASN A 214 14.05 9.59 -7.33
C ASN A 214 15.03 10.20 -6.32
N ARG A 215 16.18 9.58 -6.09
CA ARG A 215 17.29 10.15 -5.29
C ARG A 215 17.82 11.43 -5.92
N LEU A 216 18.08 11.44 -7.24
CA LEU A 216 18.49 12.65 -7.96
C LEU A 216 17.41 13.72 -7.96
N LEU A 217 16.14 13.33 -7.97
CA LEU A 217 14.99 14.23 -7.86
C LEU A 217 14.71 14.68 -6.42
N GLY A 218 15.57 14.32 -5.46
CA GLY A 218 15.54 14.84 -4.09
C GLY A 218 14.64 14.09 -3.11
N VAL A 219 14.32 12.81 -3.35
CA VAL A 219 13.62 12.01 -2.34
C VAL A 219 14.52 11.71 -1.16
N GLU A 220 13.98 11.85 0.06
CA GLU A 220 14.73 11.56 1.30
C GLU A 220 14.43 10.15 1.84
N GLN A 221 13.27 9.59 1.53
CA GLN A 221 12.89 8.23 1.89
C GLN A 221 11.85 7.66 0.91
N ILE A 222 11.99 6.37 0.59
CA ILE A 222 11.03 5.60 -0.18
C ILE A 222 10.48 4.49 0.73
N SER A 223 9.18 4.26 0.71
CA SER A 223 8.52 3.16 1.39
C SER A 223 7.92 2.21 0.35
N ILE A 224 8.30 0.93 0.38
CA ILE A 224 7.80 -0.11 -0.55
C ILE A 224 7.16 -1.25 0.24
N TYR A 225 5.97 -1.66 -0.19
CA TYR A 225 5.28 -2.83 0.35
C TYR A 225 5.57 -4.05 -0.52
N ALA A 226 6.06 -5.13 0.08
CA ALA A 226 6.42 -6.35 -0.65
C ALA A 226 6.25 -7.59 0.24
N ASP A 227 6.04 -8.75 -0.38
CA ASP A 227 6.06 -10.04 0.31
C ASP A 227 7.36 -10.80 0.06
N ASP A 228 7.50 -11.93 0.74
CA ASP A 228 8.66 -12.82 0.60
C ASP A 228 8.70 -13.57 -0.74
N SER A 229 7.74 -13.39 -1.64
CA SER A 229 7.74 -14.04 -2.96
C SER A 229 8.59 -13.30 -3.99
N MET A 230 9.00 -12.07 -3.71
CA MET A 230 9.82 -11.26 -4.63
C MET A 230 11.10 -11.99 -5.09
N ASN A 231 11.50 -11.72 -6.34
CA ASN A 231 12.71 -12.28 -6.95
C ASN A 231 13.97 -11.98 -6.13
N ALA A 232 14.95 -12.88 -6.19
CA ALA A 232 16.16 -12.80 -5.36
C ALA A 232 17.01 -11.55 -5.63
N ASP A 233 17.01 -11.06 -6.87
CA ASP A 233 17.65 -9.82 -7.28
C ASP A 233 16.92 -8.59 -6.72
N VAL A 234 15.58 -8.55 -6.79
CA VAL A 234 14.75 -7.49 -6.18
C VAL A 234 15.01 -7.41 -4.68
N LYS A 235 14.96 -8.54 -3.96
CA LYS A 235 15.24 -8.59 -2.52
C LYS A 235 16.66 -8.11 -2.19
N ARG A 236 17.64 -8.44 -3.03
CA ARG A 236 19.04 -8.01 -2.84
C ARG A 236 19.16 -6.48 -2.96
N VAL A 237 18.53 -5.88 -3.97
CA VAL A 237 18.50 -4.41 -4.14
C VAL A 237 17.75 -3.74 -2.99
N MET A 238 16.58 -4.27 -2.61
CA MET A 238 15.80 -3.78 -1.46
C MET A 238 16.64 -3.76 -0.18
N ASN A 239 17.30 -4.88 0.14
CA ASN A 239 18.16 -4.98 1.32
C ASN A 239 19.36 -4.04 1.25
N GLY A 240 19.90 -3.80 0.05
CA GLY A 240 20.97 -2.83 -0.19
C GLY A 240 20.56 -1.42 0.21
N TYR A 241 19.50 -0.90 -0.41
CA TYR A 241 19.01 0.45 -0.15
C TYR A 241 18.39 0.63 1.25
N ALA A 242 17.87 -0.45 1.85
CA ALA A 242 17.43 -0.42 3.24
C ALA A 242 18.59 -0.16 4.21
N LYS A 243 19.76 -0.75 3.95
CA LYS A 243 20.99 -0.48 4.74
C LYS A 243 21.51 0.94 4.52
N GLU A 244 21.31 1.51 3.34
CA GLU A 244 21.64 2.93 3.05
C GLU A 244 20.66 3.92 3.73
N GLY A 245 19.54 3.44 4.28
CA GLY A 245 18.52 4.28 4.91
C GLY A 245 17.59 5.01 3.94
N LEU A 246 17.76 4.82 2.63
CA LEU A 246 16.92 5.44 1.60
C LEU A 246 15.60 4.70 1.41
N LEU A 247 15.58 3.38 1.67
CA LEU A 247 14.41 2.53 1.45
C LEU A 247 13.90 1.91 2.76
N GLU A 248 12.60 2.05 3.03
CA GLU A 248 11.88 1.26 4.03
C GLU A 248 11.09 0.16 3.32
N VAL A 249 11.46 -1.10 3.56
CA VAL A 249 10.73 -2.27 3.02
C VAL A 249 9.73 -2.72 4.08
N ILE A 250 8.45 -2.70 3.73
CA ILE A 250 7.34 -3.03 4.63
C ILE A 250 6.79 -4.40 4.22
N PRO A 251 6.95 -5.43 5.08
CA PRO A 251 6.39 -6.74 4.80
C PRO A 251 4.86 -6.68 4.71
N PHE A 252 4.32 -7.10 3.57
CA PHE A 252 2.89 -7.11 3.32
C PHE A 252 2.49 -8.30 2.47
N SER A 253 1.48 -9.04 2.93
CA SER A 253 0.85 -10.12 2.17
C SER A 253 -0.64 -10.12 2.44
N LEU A 254 -1.46 -10.38 1.42
CA LEU A 254 -2.89 -10.56 1.61
C LEU A 254 -3.17 -11.94 2.21
N PRO A 255 -3.89 -12.04 3.34
CA PRO A 255 -4.25 -13.33 3.94
C PRO A 255 -5.42 -14.03 3.21
N PHE A 256 -5.77 -13.54 2.03
CA PHE A 256 -6.90 -13.98 1.21
C PHE A 256 -6.54 -13.85 -0.27
N ASN A 257 -7.34 -14.49 -1.12
CA ASN A 257 -7.18 -14.38 -2.57
C ASN A 257 -7.31 -12.92 -3.01
N ASP A 258 -6.29 -12.43 -3.72
CA ASP A 258 -6.15 -11.05 -4.20
C ASP A 258 -7.29 -10.62 -5.14
N SER A 259 -7.87 -11.55 -5.90
CA SER A 259 -9.01 -11.28 -6.79
C SER A 259 -10.26 -10.79 -6.05
N ASN A 260 -10.37 -11.07 -4.76
CA ASN A 260 -11.48 -10.66 -3.90
C ASN A 260 -11.41 -9.20 -3.45
N ILE A 261 -10.24 -8.56 -3.57
CA ILE A 261 -10.03 -7.15 -3.22
C ILE A 261 -9.67 -6.35 -4.46
N TRP A 262 -9.91 -5.04 -4.43
CA TRP A 262 -9.53 -4.19 -5.54
C TRP A 262 -8.01 -3.96 -5.56
N SER A 263 -7.45 -4.01 -6.77
CA SER A 263 -6.04 -3.68 -7.06
C SER A 263 -5.07 -4.26 -6.03
N TYR A 264 -5.15 -5.58 -5.75
CA TYR A 264 -4.24 -6.26 -4.82
C TYR A 264 -4.13 -5.60 -3.43
N GLY A 265 -5.19 -4.92 -2.98
CA GLY A 265 -5.22 -4.23 -1.69
C GLY A 265 -4.41 -2.93 -1.63
N GLN A 266 -4.12 -2.27 -2.76
CA GLN A 266 -3.35 -1.02 -2.80
C GLN A 266 -3.92 0.08 -1.88
N LEU A 267 -5.25 0.16 -1.72
CA LEU A 267 -5.87 1.10 -0.77
C LEU A 267 -5.35 0.90 0.66
N LEU A 268 -5.06 -0.33 1.05
CA LEU A 268 -4.56 -0.67 2.39
C LEU A 268 -3.13 -0.19 2.57
N THR A 269 -2.26 -0.44 1.58
CA THR A 269 -0.85 -0.05 1.64
C THR A 269 -0.65 1.45 1.48
N ILE A 270 -1.43 2.10 0.60
CA ILE A 270 -1.42 3.57 0.46
C ILE A 270 -1.82 4.22 1.78
N THR A 271 -2.90 3.72 2.39
CA THR A 271 -3.37 4.22 3.67
C THR A 271 -2.29 4.03 4.74
N ASP A 272 -1.81 2.82 4.99
CA ASP A 272 -0.74 2.58 6.00
C ASP A 272 0.49 3.47 5.75
N CYS A 273 0.87 3.70 4.49
CA CYS A 273 2.05 4.49 4.17
C CYS A 273 1.88 5.97 4.53
N ILE A 274 0.76 6.59 4.16
CA ILE A 274 0.45 7.98 4.52
C ILE A 274 0.59 8.16 6.03
N LEU A 275 0.08 7.19 6.77
CA LEU A 275 0.01 7.22 8.20
C LEU A 275 1.36 7.04 8.91
N ARG A 276 2.27 6.24 8.33
CA ARG A 276 3.68 6.16 8.75
C ARG A 276 4.38 7.51 8.60
N HIS A 277 4.01 8.26 7.57
CA HIS A 277 4.60 9.55 7.26
C HIS A 277 3.91 10.72 7.97
N THR A 278 2.73 10.54 8.55
CA THR A 278 2.06 11.60 9.31
C THR A 278 2.88 12.03 10.53
N GLY A 279 3.18 13.34 10.62
CA GLY A 279 4.04 13.91 11.66
C GLY A 279 5.53 13.64 11.47
N ARG A 280 5.93 12.95 10.39
CA ARG A 280 7.33 12.67 10.04
C ARG A 280 7.77 13.41 8.78
N THR A 281 6.93 13.41 7.75
CA THR A 281 7.25 13.94 6.43
C THR A 281 6.24 15.00 6.02
N GLU A 282 6.71 16.12 5.48
CA GLU A 282 5.83 17.22 5.06
C GLU A 282 5.00 16.85 3.81
N PHE A 283 5.64 16.26 2.79
CA PHE A 283 5.02 15.87 1.53
C PHE A 283 5.32 14.43 1.16
N VAL A 284 4.31 13.71 0.68
CA VAL A 284 4.43 12.32 0.24
C VAL A 284 3.84 12.16 -1.15
N ALA A 285 4.61 11.66 -2.11
CA ALA A 285 4.07 11.24 -3.40
C ALA A 285 3.61 9.78 -3.36
N LEU A 286 2.46 9.51 -3.97
CA LEU A 286 1.83 8.19 -4.01
C LEU A 286 1.83 7.69 -5.45
N HIS A 287 2.81 6.88 -5.84
CA HIS A 287 2.94 6.40 -7.22
C HIS A 287 3.67 5.05 -7.31
N ASP A 288 3.53 4.41 -8.47
CA ASP A 288 4.08 3.09 -8.78
C ASP A 288 5.56 3.18 -9.22
N LEU A 289 6.23 2.03 -9.42
CA LEU A 289 7.65 1.97 -9.84
C LEU A 289 7.90 2.42 -11.27
N ASP A 290 6.89 2.37 -12.11
CA ASP A 290 6.87 2.84 -13.50
C ASP A 290 6.39 4.31 -13.60
N GLU A 291 6.33 5.02 -12.47
CA GLU A 291 5.84 6.39 -12.39
C GLU A 291 6.84 7.33 -11.70
N TYR A 292 7.01 8.54 -12.26
CA TYR A 292 7.93 9.54 -11.73
C TYR A 292 7.27 10.91 -11.69
N ALA A 293 7.29 11.56 -10.52
CA ALA A 293 6.68 12.87 -10.31
C ALA A 293 7.65 14.02 -10.71
N ILE A 294 7.67 14.39 -11.98
CA ILE A 294 8.72 15.24 -12.57
C ILE A 294 8.52 16.74 -12.28
N PRO A 295 9.49 17.42 -11.65
CA PRO A 295 9.51 18.87 -11.57
C PRO A 295 9.92 19.49 -12.92
N LYS A 296 9.14 20.45 -13.42
CA LYS A 296 9.43 21.18 -14.66
C LYS A 296 9.80 22.62 -14.34
N SER A 297 10.79 23.14 -15.08
CA SER A 297 11.04 24.57 -15.08
C SER A 297 10.08 25.26 -16.05
N LEU A 298 9.73 26.52 -15.75
CA LEU A 298 8.97 27.37 -16.66
C LEU A 298 9.73 27.64 -17.96
N ASN A 299 11.07 27.66 -17.90
CA ASN A 299 11.94 27.75 -19.05
C ASN A 299 12.61 26.37 -19.30
N PRO A 300 12.40 25.75 -20.48
CA PRO A 300 12.96 24.42 -20.80
C PRO A 300 14.49 24.31 -20.74
N ASN A 301 15.21 25.43 -20.82
CA ASN A 301 16.68 25.44 -20.76
C ASN A 301 17.23 25.51 -19.32
N ASP A 302 16.39 25.82 -18.35
CA ASP A 302 16.81 25.89 -16.95
C ASP A 302 16.91 24.48 -16.36
N PRO A 303 17.80 24.26 -15.38
CA PRO A 303 17.83 23.01 -14.65
C PRO A 303 16.49 22.77 -13.95
N PRO A 304 16.06 21.50 -13.80
CA PRO A 304 14.83 21.20 -13.12
C PRO A 304 14.91 21.63 -11.65
N PRO A 305 13.85 22.25 -11.11
CA PRO A 305 13.88 22.71 -9.74
C PRO A 305 13.91 21.53 -8.77
N ASN A 306 14.61 21.69 -7.65
CA ASN A 306 14.66 20.69 -6.60
C ASN A 306 13.25 20.51 -5.99
N ARG A 307 12.73 19.28 -5.92
CA ARG A 307 11.40 18.99 -5.33
C ARG A 307 11.26 19.53 -3.91
N LEU A 308 12.33 19.51 -3.11
CA LEU A 308 12.35 20.03 -1.74
C LEU A 308 12.08 21.54 -1.67
N THR A 309 12.37 22.27 -2.75
CA THR A 309 12.05 23.71 -2.88
C THR A 309 10.72 23.97 -3.60
N LEU A 310 10.40 23.15 -4.61
CA LEU A 310 9.20 23.31 -5.42
C LEU A 310 7.93 22.95 -4.66
N LEU A 311 7.93 21.84 -3.90
CA LEU A 311 6.74 21.37 -3.19
C LEU A 311 6.19 22.40 -2.18
N PRO A 312 7.01 23.04 -1.34
CA PRO A 312 6.54 24.15 -0.50
C PRO A 312 5.85 25.28 -1.28
N GLN A 313 6.33 25.60 -2.49
CA GLN A 313 5.74 26.63 -3.34
C GLN A 313 4.39 26.19 -3.94
N LEU A 314 4.32 24.96 -4.45
CA LEU A 314 3.08 24.38 -4.97
C LEU A 314 2.00 24.25 -3.88
N PHE A 315 2.41 24.05 -2.63
CA PHE A 315 1.56 23.98 -1.44
C PHE A 315 1.55 25.28 -0.61
N SER A 316 1.86 26.42 -1.25
CA SER A 316 1.86 27.75 -0.62
C SER A 316 0.50 28.10 -0.01
N ASN A 317 -0.59 27.71 -0.67
CA ASN A 317 -1.90 27.68 -0.04
C ASN A 317 -1.95 26.54 1.00
N LYS A 318 -1.89 26.90 2.28
CA LYS A 318 -1.90 25.97 3.43
C LYS A 318 -3.17 25.12 3.52
N GLN A 319 -4.25 25.49 2.82
CA GLN A 319 -5.49 24.72 2.76
C GLN A 319 -5.43 23.57 1.75
N ILE A 320 -4.45 23.54 0.84
CA ILE A 320 -4.29 22.42 -0.08
C ILE A 320 -3.61 21.26 0.67
N ALA A 321 -4.35 20.15 0.79
CA ALA A 321 -3.89 18.91 1.40
C ALA A 321 -3.33 17.92 0.37
N THR A 322 -3.81 18.00 -0.87
CA THR A 322 -3.40 17.11 -1.95
C THR A 322 -3.26 17.88 -3.24
N LEU A 323 -2.23 17.59 -4.02
CA LEU A 323 -2.12 17.94 -5.42
C LEU A 323 -2.23 16.70 -6.28
N ARG A 324 -3.16 16.74 -7.23
CA ARG A 324 -3.26 15.73 -8.29
C ARG A 324 -2.35 16.12 -9.44
N LEU A 325 -1.46 15.21 -9.84
CA LEU A 325 -0.54 15.39 -10.95
C LEU A 325 -1.15 14.79 -12.22
N ASN A 326 -1.23 15.60 -13.27
CA ASN A 326 -1.54 15.10 -14.62
C ASN A 326 -0.50 14.07 -15.06
N VAL A 327 -0.85 13.21 -16.00
CA VAL A 327 -0.01 12.09 -16.43
C VAL A 327 0.34 12.21 -17.91
N HIS A 328 1.62 12.12 -18.22
CA HIS A 328 2.09 11.78 -19.56
C HIS A 328 2.47 10.31 -19.61
N TYR A 329 1.90 9.60 -20.59
CA TYR A 329 2.23 8.19 -20.84
C TYR A 329 3.42 8.09 -21.79
N PHE A 330 4.53 7.56 -21.30
CA PHE A 330 5.76 7.30 -22.06
C PHE A 330 5.84 5.83 -22.45
N MET A 331 6.38 5.58 -23.65
CA MET A 331 6.54 4.23 -24.18
C MET A 331 7.88 3.67 -23.70
N PRO A 332 7.93 2.64 -22.84
CA PRO A 332 9.19 2.09 -22.34
C PRO A 332 10.04 1.56 -23.51
N ASP A 333 11.36 1.75 -23.43
CA ASP A 333 12.29 1.11 -24.35
C ASP A 333 12.60 -0.29 -23.81
N GLU A 334 11.83 -1.28 -24.27
CA GLU A 334 11.93 -2.67 -23.80
C GLU A 334 13.29 -3.33 -24.06
N LYS A 335 14.14 -2.73 -24.90
CA LYS A 335 15.47 -3.26 -25.27
C LYS A 335 16.61 -2.46 -24.65
N GLY A 336 16.35 -1.21 -24.27
CA GLY A 336 17.33 -0.30 -23.70
C GLY A 336 17.47 -0.44 -22.18
N LEU A 337 18.68 -0.15 -21.68
CA LEU A 337 18.91 0.12 -20.27
C LEU A 337 19.46 1.56 -20.13
N PRO A 338 19.01 2.34 -19.13
CA PRO A 338 17.90 2.04 -18.21
C PRO A 338 16.53 1.93 -18.92
N ILE A 339 15.60 1.21 -18.31
CA ILE A 339 14.34 0.68 -18.87
C ILE A 339 13.34 1.77 -19.21
N THR A 340 13.24 2.80 -18.36
CA THR A 340 12.22 3.85 -18.45
C THR A 340 12.78 5.19 -18.90
N ILE A 341 13.87 5.68 -18.30
CA ILE A 341 14.28 7.07 -18.50
C ILE A 341 14.82 7.37 -19.91
N ASN A 342 15.27 6.34 -20.64
CA ASN A 342 15.77 6.49 -22.01
C ASN A 342 14.65 6.71 -23.03
N SER A 343 13.40 6.42 -22.63
CA SER A 343 12.23 6.61 -23.47
C SER A 343 11.96 8.08 -23.71
N GLN A 344 11.95 8.45 -24.99
CA GLN A 344 11.69 9.83 -25.43
C GLN A 344 10.33 9.99 -26.10
N GLN A 345 9.60 8.88 -26.31
CA GLN A 345 8.32 8.89 -27.00
C GLN A 345 7.19 8.82 -25.97
N ARG A 346 6.26 9.78 -26.04
CA ARG A 346 5.06 9.81 -25.22
C ARG A 346 3.82 10.12 -26.04
N ILE A 347 2.66 9.82 -25.49
CA ILE A 347 1.39 10.29 -26.06
C ILE A 347 1.35 11.83 -25.95
N ASP A 348 0.89 12.49 -27.02
CA ASP A 348 0.70 13.95 -27.08
C ASP A 348 -0.59 14.40 -26.37
N TYR A 349 -0.71 14.00 -25.10
CA TYR A 349 -1.83 14.32 -24.24
C TYR A 349 -1.41 14.16 -22.77
N ALA A 350 -1.88 15.06 -21.92
CA ALA A 350 -1.76 14.96 -20.46
C ALA A 350 -3.11 14.48 -19.88
N ASP A 351 -3.12 13.29 -19.27
CA ASP A 351 -4.31 12.72 -18.65
C ASP A 351 -4.53 13.33 -17.26
N ASN A 352 -5.69 13.95 -17.08
CA ASN A 352 -6.10 14.63 -15.84
C ASN A 352 -7.09 13.81 -14.99
N GLN A 353 -7.41 12.56 -15.38
CA GLN A 353 -8.30 11.70 -14.62
C GLN A 353 -7.55 10.60 -13.88
N ALA A 354 -6.64 9.88 -14.56
CA ALA A 354 -5.84 8.81 -13.95
C ALA A 354 -4.60 9.35 -13.22
N THR A 355 -4.76 10.48 -12.53
CA THR A 355 -3.70 11.21 -11.83
C THR A 355 -3.07 10.38 -10.71
N LYS A 356 -1.88 10.78 -10.27
CA LYS A 356 -1.32 10.40 -8.97
C LYS A 356 -1.22 11.60 -8.06
N CYS A 357 -1.09 11.36 -6.76
CA CYS A 357 -1.21 12.42 -5.76
C CYS A 357 0.12 12.68 -5.05
N VAL A 358 0.40 13.95 -4.81
CA VAL A 358 1.31 14.38 -3.73
C VAL A 358 0.45 14.91 -2.60
N VAL A 359 0.69 14.47 -1.37
CA VAL A 359 -0.15 14.78 -0.20
C VAL A 359 0.65 15.37 0.94
N ARG A 360 0.00 16.21 1.75
CA ARG A 360 0.40 16.53 3.13
C ARG A 360 -0.21 15.47 4.04
N PRO A 361 0.56 14.50 4.56
CA PRO A 361 0.00 13.31 5.19
C PRO A 361 -0.91 13.58 6.39
N HIS A 362 -0.64 14.65 7.14
CA HIS A 362 -1.43 15.07 8.31
C HIS A 362 -2.81 15.65 7.99
N TYR A 363 -3.10 15.95 6.72
CA TYR A 363 -4.40 16.45 6.28
C TYR A 363 -5.26 15.42 5.56
N ILE A 364 -4.84 14.15 5.49
CA ILE A 364 -5.54 13.11 4.73
C ILE A 364 -6.39 12.23 5.65
N TYR A 365 -7.70 12.16 5.38
CA TYR A 365 -8.58 11.18 6.02
C TYR A 365 -8.58 9.86 5.25
N ALA A 366 -8.93 9.93 3.97
CA ALA A 366 -9.04 8.78 3.09
C ALA A 366 -8.53 9.11 1.68
N GLN A 367 -7.68 8.20 1.18
CA GLN A 367 -6.98 8.32 -0.08
C GLN A 367 -7.32 7.13 -0.98
N GLY A 368 -7.61 7.41 -2.25
CA GLY A 368 -7.72 6.44 -3.34
C GLY A 368 -6.41 6.27 -4.09
N ILE A 369 -6.40 5.43 -5.11
CA ILE A 369 -5.23 5.24 -5.97
C ILE A 369 -4.97 6.51 -6.79
N HIS A 370 -6.03 7.18 -7.26
CA HIS A 370 -5.92 8.32 -8.16
C HIS A 370 -6.38 9.66 -7.58
N SER A 371 -7.09 9.65 -6.44
CA SER A 371 -7.66 10.87 -5.86
C SER A 371 -7.87 10.78 -4.35
N THR A 372 -7.83 11.92 -3.67
CA THR A 372 -8.21 12.04 -2.25
C THR A 372 -9.71 12.15 -2.13
N PHE A 373 -10.34 11.26 -1.36
CA PHE A 373 -11.79 11.25 -1.16
C PHE A 373 -12.25 12.11 0.00
N GLY A 374 -11.39 12.27 1.00
CA GLY A 374 -11.68 13.06 2.18
C GLY A 374 -10.38 13.69 2.69
N PRO A 375 -10.23 15.02 2.61
CA PRO A 375 -9.33 15.69 3.53
C PRO A 375 -9.84 15.52 4.97
N ILE A 376 -8.96 15.66 5.95
CA ILE A 376 -9.26 15.36 7.37
C ILE A 376 -10.43 16.16 7.92
N GLN A 377 -10.54 17.43 7.52
CA GLN A 377 -11.66 18.33 7.82
C GLN A 377 -11.62 19.57 6.90
N LYS A 378 -12.66 20.41 6.94
CA LYS A 378 -12.60 21.76 6.34
C LYS A 378 -11.63 22.64 7.16
N PRO A 379 -10.89 23.59 6.54
CA PRO A 379 -11.01 24.07 5.16
C PRO A 379 -10.13 23.31 4.14
N TYR A 380 -9.56 22.17 4.50
CA TYR A 380 -8.60 21.49 3.63
C TYR A 380 -9.25 20.91 2.37
N SER A 381 -8.53 20.94 1.25
CA SER A 381 -9.06 20.49 -0.05
C SER A 381 -7.99 19.88 -0.96
N THR A 382 -8.47 19.27 -2.05
CA THR A 382 -7.64 18.74 -3.13
C THR A 382 -7.50 19.77 -4.24
N GLY A 383 -6.28 20.15 -4.56
CA GLY A 383 -5.91 20.96 -5.71
C GLY A 383 -5.44 20.12 -6.89
N TYR A 384 -5.24 20.81 -8.02
CA TYR A 384 -4.63 20.26 -9.23
C TYR A 384 -3.27 20.91 -9.42
N GLY A 385 -2.23 20.10 -9.66
CA GLY A 385 -0.91 20.62 -9.98
C GLY A 385 -0.89 21.29 -11.36
N ASP A 386 -0.10 22.35 -11.50
CA ASP A 386 0.19 22.92 -12.81
C ASP A 386 1.16 22.00 -13.55
N GLU A 387 0.73 21.47 -14.70
CA GLU A 387 1.53 20.58 -15.55
C GLU A 387 2.84 21.21 -16.05
N LYS A 388 2.95 22.55 -16.03
CA LYS A 388 4.17 23.29 -16.36
C LYS A 388 5.18 23.31 -15.23
N GLN A 389 4.75 23.03 -14.00
CA GLN A 389 5.62 23.02 -12.82
C GLN A 389 5.86 21.60 -12.33
N MET A 390 4.86 20.72 -12.39
CA MET A 390 5.01 19.33 -11.98
C MET A 390 4.03 18.41 -12.72
N ILE A 391 4.54 17.31 -13.26
CA ILE A 391 3.76 16.33 -14.01
C ILE A 391 4.23 14.91 -13.70
N LEU A 392 3.34 13.93 -13.77
CA LEU A 392 3.72 12.53 -13.62
C LEU A 392 4.09 11.93 -14.98
N PHE A 393 5.25 11.31 -15.09
CA PHE A 393 5.58 10.43 -16.21
C PHE A 393 5.21 9.01 -15.82
N HIS A 394 4.39 8.34 -16.63
CA HIS A 394 3.96 6.96 -16.43
C HIS A 394 4.43 6.14 -17.62
N TYR A 395 5.29 5.15 -17.38
CA TYR A 395 5.86 4.29 -18.41
C TYR A 395 4.96 3.09 -18.64
N LYS A 396 4.40 2.99 -19.85
CA LYS A 396 3.42 1.97 -20.17
C LYS A 396 3.43 1.58 -21.64
N GLU A 397 3.15 0.31 -21.92
CA GLU A 397 2.85 -0.16 -23.26
C GLU A 397 1.78 0.72 -23.94
N LYS A 398 1.99 0.96 -25.24
CA LYS A 398 1.21 1.93 -26.00
C LYS A 398 -0.28 1.61 -26.01
N GLU A 399 -0.61 0.36 -26.27
CA GLU A 399 -1.99 -0.12 -26.39
C GLU A 399 -2.73 0.07 -25.07
N LEU A 400 -2.09 -0.25 -23.94
CA LEU A 400 -2.66 -0.08 -22.60
C LEU A 400 -2.77 1.39 -22.17
N ALA A 401 -1.86 2.25 -22.64
CA ALA A 401 -1.95 3.69 -22.42
C ALA A 401 -3.08 4.31 -23.25
N MET A 402 -3.22 3.89 -24.51
CA MET A 402 -4.28 4.32 -25.42
C MET A 402 -5.65 3.90 -24.88
N GLU A 403 -5.84 2.63 -24.48
CA GLU A 403 -7.12 2.13 -23.93
C GLU A 403 -7.64 3.02 -22.78
N ARG A 404 -6.74 3.56 -21.95
CA ARG A 404 -7.09 4.43 -20.82
C ARG A 404 -7.67 5.78 -21.22
N ILE A 405 -7.24 6.34 -22.35
CA ILE A 405 -7.57 7.71 -22.75
C ILE A 405 -8.46 7.77 -23.99
N GLU A 406 -8.52 6.71 -24.79
CA GLU A 406 -9.29 6.66 -26.04
C GLU A 406 -10.77 7.00 -25.83
N GLY A 407 -11.39 6.46 -24.77
CA GLY A 407 -12.78 6.76 -24.43
C GLY A 407 -13.04 8.22 -24.05
N ARG A 408 -11.98 9.00 -23.78
CA ARG A 408 -12.07 10.41 -23.36
C ARG A 408 -11.75 11.38 -24.49
N ILE A 409 -10.77 11.07 -25.33
CA ILE A 409 -10.24 12.00 -26.35
C ILE A 409 -10.38 11.49 -27.78
N GLY A 410 -10.88 10.26 -27.96
CA GLY A 410 -10.99 9.59 -29.25
C GLY A 410 -9.67 8.97 -29.73
N LYS A 411 -9.78 7.86 -30.46
CA LYS A 411 -8.67 7.06 -30.99
C LYS A 411 -7.64 7.87 -31.79
N THR A 412 -8.10 8.79 -32.64
CA THR A 412 -7.21 9.63 -33.47
C THR A 412 -6.32 10.53 -32.63
N ARG A 413 -6.81 11.06 -31.50
CA ARG A 413 -5.99 11.91 -30.62
C ARG A 413 -5.11 11.08 -29.69
N ALA A 414 -5.63 9.96 -29.19
CA ALA A 414 -4.88 9.02 -28.34
C ALA A 414 -3.66 8.39 -29.02
N SER A 415 -3.69 8.28 -30.35
CA SER A 415 -2.58 7.73 -31.15
C SER A 415 -1.50 8.75 -31.51
N LYS A 416 -1.71 10.05 -31.24
CA LYS A 416 -0.70 11.09 -31.51
C LYS A 416 0.45 10.96 -30.51
N MET A 417 1.66 10.99 -31.04
CA MET A 417 2.89 10.91 -30.26
C MET A 417 3.62 12.25 -30.27
N ALA A 418 4.35 12.52 -29.20
CA ALA A 418 5.29 13.62 -29.07
C ALA A 418 6.63 13.10 -28.55
N GLU A 419 7.69 13.78 -28.96
CA GLU A 419 9.02 13.55 -28.42
C GLU A 419 9.24 14.43 -27.17
N ASP A 420 9.82 13.85 -26.13
CA ASP A 420 10.13 14.53 -24.87
C ASP A 420 11.49 14.01 -24.34
N LYS A 421 12.48 14.89 -24.29
CA LYS A 421 13.88 14.57 -23.94
C LYS A 421 14.27 15.03 -22.54
N TYR A 422 13.28 15.24 -21.66
CA TYR A 422 13.51 15.79 -20.32
C TYR A 422 14.68 15.10 -19.58
N PHE A 423 14.68 13.76 -19.50
CA PHE A 423 15.73 13.05 -18.79
C PHE A 423 17.11 13.16 -19.48
N MET A 424 17.15 13.06 -20.80
CA MET A 424 18.40 13.18 -21.56
C MET A 424 19.04 14.57 -21.42
N ASN A 425 18.21 15.61 -21.36
CA ASN A 425 18.67 16.99 -21.27
C ASN A 425 19.19 17.36 -19.88
N HIS A 426 18.64 16.77 -18.82
CA HIS A 426 18.92 17.19 -17.45
C HIS A 426 19.66 16.15 -16.59
N PHE A 427 19.70 14.88 -17.01
CA PHE A 427 20.27 13.76 -16.24
C PHE A 427 21.17 12.88 -17.13
N SER A 428 22.03 13.51 -17.93
CA SER A 428 22.90 12.82 -18.90
C SER A 428 23.87 11.81 -18.29
N ASN A 429 24.21 11.97 -17.01
CA ASN A 429 25.06 11.04 -16.26
C ASN A 429 24.30 9.85 -15.65
N PHE A 430 22.97 9.79 -15.76
CA PHE A 430 22.19 8.75 -15.07
C PHE A 430 22.56 7.34 -15.52
N SER A 431 22.76 7.12 -16.83
CA SER A 431 23.09 5.78 -17.34
C SER A 431 24.37 5.22 -16.73
N GLN A 432 25.33 6.10 -16.38
CA GLN A 432 26.53 5.71 -15.63
C GLN A 432 26.17 5.30 -14.19
N ILE A 433 25.44 6.14 -13.46
CA ILE A 433 24.99 5.86 -12.07
C ILE A 433 24.24 4.53 -12.00
N PHE A 434 23.29 4.33 -12.93
CA PHE A 434 22.52 3.10 -13.05
C PHE A 434 23.42 1.87 -13.25
N THR A 435 24.39 1.96 -14.16
CA THR A 435 25.31 0.87 -14.47
C THR A 435 26.19 0.54 -13.26
N GLU A 436 26.75 1.54 -12.58
CA GLU A 436 27.55 1.38 -11.38
C GLU A 436 26.75 0.70 -10.26
N LYS A 437 25.51 1.15 -10.02
CA LYS A 437 24.62 0.53 -9.03
C LYS A 437 24.19 -0.89 -9.40
N CYS A 438 23.92 -1.15 -10.67
CA CYS A 438 23.63 -2.52 -11.13
C CYS A 438 24.81 -3.46 -10.90
N ASN A 439 26.03 -3.00 -11.19
CA ASN A 439 27.25 -3.76 -10.91
C ASN A 439 27.44 -3.99 -9.40
N GLN A 440 27.20 -2.96 -8.57
CA GLN A 440 27.25 -3.08 -7.10
C GLN A 440 26.31 -4.19 -6.58
N PHE A 441 25.14 -4.34 -7.21
CA PHE A 441 24.17 -5.38 -6.86
C PHE A 441 24.28 -6.67 -7.70
N ALA A 442 25.28 -6.80 -8.57
CA ALA A 442 25.44 -7.95 -9.47
C ALA A 442 24.14 -8.28 -10.24
N LEU A 443 23.64 -7.31 -11.02
CA LEU A 443 22.39 -7.40 -11.81
C LEU A 443 22.61 -7.53 -13.32
#